data_AF-A0A3D8I5C6-F1
#
_entry.id   AF-A0A3D8I5C6-F1
#
_cell.length_a   1.000
_cell.length_b   1.000
_cell.length_c   1.000
_cell.angle_alpha   90.00
_cell.angle_beta   90.00
_cell.angle_gamma   90.00
#
_symmetry.space_group_name_H-M   'P 1'
#
loop_
_entity.id
_entity.type
_entity.pdbx_description
1 polymer ?
#
loop_
_entity_poly.entity_id
_entity_poly.type
_entity_poly.pdbx_seq_one_letter_code
_entity_poly.pdbx_strand_id
1 'polypeptide(L)'
;MSPKQDGTLSFSQSKRALQRAYQNEPFEEEFYCGVKFDPSTLALIPSPHYTPRNPTTKANKPNPRTQRIEFEHIMSAHRFGKDLPCWRNGGRKACKNDGEFIKMEGDRRNLVPAIGEINADRSNFSFADAPKDIVYSQYGQCKVYADFKAKRFYPQNHSKGIIARIYLYMSETYNIMLEKEELELMRKWNKLYPPNAYEKALLRTQEALP
;
A
#
# COMPACT_ATOMS: atom_id res chain seq x y z
N MET A 1 26.17 0.89 -22.58
CA MET A 1 25.51 -0.37 -22.18
C MET A 1 24.18 0.00 -21.57
N SER A 2 23.08 -0.20 -22.30
CA SER A 2 21.73 0.04 -21.76
C SER A 2 21.46 -0.94 -20.61
N PRO A 3 20.83 -0.51 -19.50
CA PRO A 3 20.40 -1.45 -18.48
C PRO A 3 19.43 -2.45 -19.12
N LYS A 4 19.61 -3.74 -18.82
CA LYS A 4 18.68 -4.80 -19.21
C LYS A 4 17.27 -4.36 -18.77
N GLN A 5 16.33 -4.30 -19.73
CA GLN A 5 14.92 -4.21 -19.37
C GLN A 5 14.55 -5.49 -18.64
N ASP A 6 14.47 -5.42 -17.31
CA ASP A 6 13.71 -6.39 -16.55
C ASP A 6 12.26 -6.34 -17.07
N GLY A 7 11.74 -7.48 -17.50
CA GLY A 7 10.46 -7.55 -18.18
C GLY A 7 9.37 -7.00 -17.25
N THR A 8 8.65 -5.96 -17.70
CA THR A 8 7.58 -5.37 -16.91
C THR A 8 6.60 -6.45 -16.45
N LEU A 9 6.54 -6.67 -15.13
CA LEU A 9 5.57 -7.59 -14.53
C LEU A 9 4.20 -6.92 -14.49
N SER A 10 3.15 -7.65 -14.85
CA SER A 10 1.77 -7.26 -14.51
C SER A 10 1.54 -7.33 -13.00
N PHE A 11 0.53 -6.64 -12.48
CA PHE A 11 0.17 -6.69 -11.06
C PHE A 11 -0.01 -8.12 -10.52
N SER A 12 -0.60 -9.02 -11.31
CA SER A 12 -0.74 -10.43 -10.92
C SER A 12 0.61 -11.15 -10.81
N GLN A 13 1.53 -10.88 -11.74
CA GLN A 13 2.90 -11.41 -11.68
C GLN A 13 3.68 -10.83 -10.49
N SER A 14 3.59 -9.52 -10.26
CA SER A 14 4.26 -8.85 -9.13
C SER A 14 3.82 -9.38 -7.78
N LYS A 15 2.51 -9.62 -7.57
CA LYS A 15 2.00 -10.24 -6.35
C LYS A 15 2.55 -11.64 -6.12
N ARG A 16 2.62 -12.46 -7.17
CA ARG A 16 3.19 -13.82 -7.07
C ARG A 16 4.69 -13.77 -6.77
N ALA A 17 5.42 -12.83 -7.39
CA ALA A 17 6.83 -12.64 -7.13
C ALA A 17 7.08 -12.19 -5.68
N LEU A 18 6.31 -11.21 -5.18
CA LEU A 18 6.40 -10.75 -3.80
C LEU A 18 6.04 -11.84 -2.79
N GLN A 19 4.98 -12.60 -3.03
CA GLN A 19 4.61 -13.70 -2.14
C GLN A 19 5.72 -14.76 -2.03
N ARG A 20 6.39 -15.09 -3.14
CA ARG A 20 7.57 -15.97 -3.12
C ARG A 20 8.75 -15.34 -2.38
N ALA A 21 8.99 -14.04 -2.60
CA ALA A 21 10.06 -13.33 -1.91
C ALA A 21 9.84 -13.29 -0.39
N TYR A 22 8.61 -13.08 0.07
CA TYR A 22 8.25 -13.12 1.50
C TYR A 22 8.40 -14.51 2.13
N GLN A 23 8.36 -15.58 1.34
CA GLN A 23 8.64 -16.94 1.82
C GLN A 23 10.15 -17.20 1.92
N ASN A 24 10.92 -16.72 0.94
CA ASN A 24 12.37 -16.93 0.88
C ASN A 24 13.12 -16.07 1.92
N GLU A 25 12.66 -14.84 2.13
CA GLU A 25 13.05 -13.97 3.24
C GLU A 25 11.80 -13.80 4.11
N PRO A 26 11.62 -14.61 5.18
CA PRO A 26 10.41 -14.63 6.01
C PRO A 26 9.95 -13.23 6.43
N PHE A 27 9.07 -12.66 5.62
CA PHE A 27 8.54 -11.31 5.78
C PHE A 27 7.10 -11.47 6.24
N GLU A 28 6.93 -11.44 7.55
CA GLU A 28 5.71 -11.94 8.20
C GLU A 28 4.86 -10.83 8.83
N GLU A 29 5.28 -9.56 8.76
CA GLU A 29 4.57 -8.44 9.39
C GLU A 29 3.90 -7.54 8.34
N GLU A 30 2.60 -7.28 8.50
CA GLU A 30 1.89 -6.35 7.63
C GLU A 30 2.15 -4.88 8.00
N PHE A 31 1.94 -4.02 7.00
CA PHE A 31 2.50 -2.69 6.92
C PHE A 31 1.97 -1.66 7.94
N TYR A 32 0.71 -1.77 8.37
CA TYR A 32 0.06 -0.69 9.12
C TYR A 32 -0.04 -0.95 10.62
N CYS A 33 -0.27 -2.20 11.00
CA CYS A 33 -0.49 -2.61 12.38
C CYS A 33 0.63 -3.52 12.91
N GLY A 34 1.55 -3.96 12.05
CA GLY A 34 2.60 -4.92 12.44
C GLY A 34 2.03 -6.29 12.82
N VAL A 35 0.84 -6.63 12.34
CA VAL A 35 0.22 -7.92 12.63
C VAL A 35 0.90 -9.01 11.80
N LYS A 36 1.13 -10.16 12.41
CA LYS A 36 1.77 -11.27 11.72
C LYS A 36 0.83 -11.94 10.71
N PHE A 37 1.38 -12.44 9.62
CA PHE A 37 0.68 -13.24 8.62
C PHE A 37 1.57 -14.40 8.15
N ASP A 38 0.94 -15.44 7.60
CA ASP A 38 1.64 -16.54 6.95
C ASP A 38 2.00 -16.15 5.50
N PRO A 39 3.29 -16.04 5.12
CA PRO A 39 3.70 -15.65 3.77
C PRO A 39 3.31 -16.65 2.68
N SER A 40 3.04 -17.91 3.04
CA SER A 40 2.66 -18.95 2.09
C SER A 40 1.18 -18.84 1.69
N THR A 41 0.30 -18.53 2.64
CA THR A 41 -1.16 -18.45 2.42
C THR A 41 -1.70 -17.03 2.37
N LEU A 42 -0.91 -16.05 2.82
CA LEU A 42 -1.32 -14.67 3.10
C LEU A 42 -2.43 -14.56 4.16
N ALA A 43 -2.64 -15.61 4.97
CA ALA A 43 -3.60 -15.60 6.06
C ALA A 43 -3.06 -14.77 7.24
N LEU A 44 -3.92 -13.95 7.84
CA LEU A 44 -3.57 -13.22 9.06
C LEU A 44 -3.47 -14.18 10.24
N ILE A 45 -2.44 -14.01 11.06
CA ILE A 45 -2.30 -14.69 12.34
C ILE A 45 -3.08 -13.87 13.39
N PRO A 46 -4.00 -14.49 14.16
CA PRO A 46 -4.75 -13.78 15.19
C PRO A 46 -3.84 -12.99 16.14
N SER A 47 -4.19 -11.73 16.40
CA SER A 47 -3.39 -10.81 17.21
C SER A 47 -4.29 -9.88 18.01
N PRO A 48 -3.95 -9.55 19.27
CA PRO A 48 -4.68 -8.54 20.04
C PRO A 48 -4.52 -7.12 19.47
N HIS A 49 -3.57 -6.90 18.55
CA HIS A 49 -3.30 -5.59 17.97
C HIS A 49 -4.30 -5.16 16.89
N TYR A 50 -5.10 -6.09 16.37
CA TYR A 50 -6.11 -5.81 15.35
C TYR A 50 -7.46 -6.39 15.75
N THR A 51 -8.48 -5.56 15.64
CA THR A 51 -9.88 -5.99 15.77
C THR A 51 -10.64 -5.49 14.55
N PRO A 52 -11.32 -6.36 13.80
CA PRO A 52 -12.02 -5.94 12.59
C PRO A 52 -13.13 -4.92 12.86
N ARG A 53 -13.22 -3.89 12.01
CA ARG A 53 -14.30 -2.90 12.03
C ARG A 53 -15.62 -3.49 11.53
N ASN A 54 -15.55 -4.34 10.50
CA ASN A 54 -16.67 -5.03 9.87
C ASN A 54 -16.37 -6.54 9.79
N PRO A 55 -16.53 -7.29 10.90
CA PRO A 55 -16.25 -8.73 10.92
C PRO A 55 -17.21 -9.53 10.02
N THR A 56 -18.36 -8.97 9.66
CA THR A 56 -19.38 -9.60 8.82
C THR A 56 -19.71 -8.78 7.58
N THR A 57 -20.10 -9.47 6.52
CA THR A 57 -20.62 -8.87 5.28
C THR A 57 -22.10 -8.50 5.44
N LYS A 58 -22.66 -7.75 4.49
CA LYS A 58 -24.11 -7.45 4.42
C LYS A 58 -25.00 -8.71 4.38
N ALA A 59 -24.45 -9.83 3.97
CA ALA A 59 -25.13 -11.13 3.94
C ALA A 59 -24.95 -11.94 5.24
N ASN A 60 -24.49 -11.32 6.34
CA ASN A 60 -24.20 -11.95 7.63
C ASN A 60 -23.20 -13.13 7.56
N LYS A 61 -22.33 -13.14 6.55
CA LYS A 61 -21.20 -14.09 6.45
C LYS A 61 -19.92 -13.47 6.99
N PRO A 62 -18.96 -14.26 7.50
CA PRO A 62 -17.62 -13.76 7.86
C PRO A 62 -17.00 -12.95 6.71
N ASN A 63 -16.43 -11.80 7.03
CA ASN A 63 -15.77 -10.95 6.05
C ASN A 63 -14.34 -11.45 5.77
N PRO A 64 -14.05 -12.04 4.59
CA PRO A 64 -12.74 -12.64 4.32
C PRO A 64 -11.60 -11.60 4.29
N ARG A 65 -11.91 -10.33 4.05
CA ARG A 65 -10.90 -9.25 4.08
C ARG A 65 -10.32 -9.00 5.48
N THR A 66 -11.00 -9.46 6.51
CA THR A 66 -10.55 -9.34 7.90
C THR A 66 -9.56 -10.44 8.31
N GLN A 67 -9.34 -11.43 7.44
CA GLN A 67 -8.57 -12.65 7.75
C GLN A 67 -7.37 -12.87 6.82
N ARG A 68 -7.10 -11.92 5.91
CA ARG A 68 -6.04 -12.07 4.91
C ARG A 68 -5.32 -10.77 4.62
N ILE A 69 -4.13 -10.92 4.09
CA ILE A 69 -3.35 -9.86 3.47
C ILE A 69 -3.82 -9.60 2.04
N GLU A 70 -3.88 -8.33 1.68
CA GLU A 70 -3.94 -7.86 0.30
C GLU A 70 -2.71 -7.01 0.02
N PHE A 71 -2.17 -7.09 -1.19
CA PHE A 71 -1.09 -6.19 -1.61
C PHE A 71 -1.66 -4.80 -1.90
N GLU A 72 -1.29 -3.84 -1.07
CA GLU A 72 -1.72 -2.46 -1.17
C GLU A 72 -0.79 -1.65 -2.07
N HIS A 73 -1.40 -0.91 -3.00
CA HIS A 73 -0.73 0.17 -3.73
C HIS A 73 -0.65 1.42 -2.84
N ILE A 74 0.53 1.73 -2.30
CA ILE A 74 0.73 2.91 -1.44
C ILE A 74 0.32 4.18 -2.18
N MET A 75 0.88 4.47 -3.35
CA MET A 75 0.27 5.35 -4.32
C MET A 75 -0.82 4.58 -5.05
N SER A 76 -2.09 4.86 -4.75
CA SER A 76 -3.23 4.08 -5.27
C SER A 76 -3.27 4.04 -6.80
N ALA A 77 -3.83 2.98 -7.38
CA ALA A 77 -4.04 2.87 -8.83
C ALA A 77 -4.81 4.04 -9.43
N HIS A 78 -5.75 4.60 -8.67
CA HIS A 78 -6.43 5.81 -9.06
C HIS A 78 -5.47 7.01 -9.14
N ARG A 79 -4.57 7.18 -8.16
CA ARG A 79 -3.67 8.34 -8.11
C ARG A 79 -2.71 8.40 -9.30
N PHE A 80 -2.16 7.26 -9.71
CA PHE A 80 -1.23 7.19 -10.85
C PHE A 80 -1.93 6.98 -12.20
N GLY A 81 -3.17 6.47 -12.22
CA GLY A 81 -3.87 6.13 -13.45
C GLY A 81 -4.93 7.15 -13.91
N LYS A 82 -5.48 7.98 -13.01
CA LYS A 82 -6.67 8.83 -13.28
C LYS A 82 -6.54 9.75 -14.51
N ASP A 83 -5.32 10.17 -14.82
CA ASP A 83 -5.05 11.14 -15.88
C ASP A 83 -4.79 10.48 -17.24
N LEU A 84 -4.61 9.15 -17.27
CA LEU A 84 -4.38 8.39 -18.50
C LEU A 84 -5.65 8.33 -19.37
N PRO A 85 -5.52 8.35 -20.71
CA PRO A 85 -6.66 8.21 -21.62
C PRO A 85 -7.49 6.94 -21.37
N CYS A 86 -6.82 5.81 -21.11
CA CYS A 86 -7.49 4.54 -20.79
C CYS A 86 -8.44 4.67 -19.60
N TRP A 87 -8.04 5.45 -18.58
CA TRP A 87 -8.81 5.57 -17.34
C TRP A 87 -10.06 6.42 -17.56
N ARG A 88 -9.96 7.48 -18.37
CA ARG A 88 -11.14 8.28 -18.77
C ARG A 88 -12.17 7.46 -19.53
N ASN A 89 -11.73 6.44 -20.26
CA ASN A 89 -12.59 5.59 -21.09
C ASN A 89 -13.24 4.41 -20.35
N GLY A 90 -12.92 4.16 -19.07
CA GLY A 90 -13.52 3.06 -18.32
C GLY A 90 -12.82 2.65 -17.02
N GLY A 91 -12.09 3.57 -16.40
CA GLY A 91 -11.34 3.38 -15.18
C GLY A 91 -10.23 2.33 -15.30
N ARG A 92 -9.82 1.79 -14.14
CA ARG A 92 -8.76 0.77 -14.02
C ARG A 92 -8.92 -0.41 -14.99
N LYS A 93 -10.16 -0.88 -15.22
CA LYS A 93 -10.44 -2.02 -16.10
C LYS A 93 -10.08 -1.72 -17.57
N ALA A 94 -10.29 -0.49 -18.03
CA ALA A 94 -9.93 -0.08 -19.37
C ALA A 94 -8.41 0.09 -19.56
N CYS A 95 -7.67 0.31 -18.48
CA CYS A 95 -6.21 0.40 -18.49
C CYS A 95 -5.46 -0.94 -18.47
N LYS A 96 -6.17 -2.09 -18.47
CA LYS A 96 -5.55 -3.43 -18.37
C LYS A 96 -4.53 -3.76 -19.47
N ASN A 97 -4.60 -3.06 -20.60
CA ASN A 97 -3.73 -3.24 -21.78
C ASN A 97 -2.84 -2.01 -22.02
N ASP A 98 -2.94 -0.98 -21.19
CA ASP A 98 -2.13 0.22 -21.30
C ASP A 98 -0.74 -0.06 -20.72
N GLY A 99 0.29 0.03 -21.55
CA GLY A 99 1.65 -0.37 -21.18
C GLY A 99 2.25 0.47 -20.05
N GLU A 100 1.89 1.75 -19.96
CA GLU A 100 2.36 2.64 -18.88
C GLU A 100 1.64 2.31 -17.57
N PHE A 101 0.33 2.11 -17.63
CA PHE A 101 -0.45 1.67 -16.48
C PHE A 101 0.02 0.33 -15.92
N ILE A 102 0.27 -0.66 -16.79
CA ILE A 102 0.76 -1.99 -16.38
C ILE A 102 2.10 -1.87 -15.64
N LYS A 103 3.00 -0.99 -16.12
CA LYS A 103 4.28 -0.72 -15.44
C LYS A 103 4.07 -0.17 -14.04
N MET A 104 3.27 0.88 -13.89
CA MET A 104 2.99 1.51 -12.60
C MET A 104 2.26 0.58 -11.63
N GLU A 105 1.30 -0.19 -12.12
CA GLU A 105 0.50 -1.10 -11.31
C GLU A 105 1.29 -2.34 -10.87
N GLY A 106 2.23 -2.79 -11.70
CA GLY A 106 3.13 -3.90 -11.44
C GLY A 106 4.36 -3.53 -10.62
N ASP A 107 4.62 -2.25 -10.34
CA ASP A 107 5.81 -1.84 -9.61
C ASP A 107 5.77 -2.36 -8.16
N ARG A 108 6.68 -3.30 -7.87
CA ARG A 108 6.80 -3.93 -6.55
C ARG A 108 7.17 -2.93 -5.45
N ARG A 109 7.90 -1.84 -5.76
CA ARG A 109 8.24 -0.79 -4.77
C ARG A 109 7.01 -0.06 -4.25
N ASN A 110 5.93 -0.05 -5.00
CA ASN A 110 4.66 0.55 -4.60
C ASN A 110 3.72 -0.44 -3.87
N LEU A 111 4.16 -1.68 -3.63
CA LEU A 111 3.34 -2.75 -3.05
C LEU A 111 3.81 -3.13 -1.65
N VAL A 112 2.90 -3.07 -0.69
CA VAL A 112 3.11 -3.53 0.70
C VAL A 112 2.05 -4.55 1.10
N PRO A 113 2.33 -5.47 2.05
CA PRO A 113 1.29 -6.33 2.60
C PRO A 113 0.45 -5.53 3.59
N ALA A 114 -0.87 -5.50 3.40
CA ALA A 114 -1.80 -4.83 4.32
C ALA A 114 -2.99 -5.73 4.66
N ILE A 115 -3.55 -5.58 5.86
CA ILE A 115 -4.83 -6.20 6.23
C ILE A 115 -5.89 -5.83 5.18
N GLY A 116 -6.57 -6.83 4.61
CA GLY A 116 -7.51 -6.61 3.50
C GLY A 116 -8.65 -5.64 3.80
N GLU A 117 -9.11 -5.57 5.05
CA GLU A 117 -10.10 -4.58 5.50
C GLU A 117 -9.52 -3.16 5.50
N ILE A 118 -8.31 -2.97 6.04
CA ILE A 118 -7.65 -1.66 6.08
C ILE A 118 -7.35 -1.18 4.66
N ASN A 119 -6.85 -2.04 3.78
CA ASN A 119 -6.67 -1.73 2.36
C ASN A 119 -8.00 -1.32 1.69
N ALA A 120 -9.11 -2.00 2.02
CA ALA A 120 -10.43 -1.65 1.50
C ALA A 120 -10.90 -0.27 1.98
N ASP A 121 -10.79 -0.03 3.28
CA ASP A 121 -11.25 1.20 3.93
C ASP A 121 -10.37 2.40 3.56
N ARG A 122 -9.07 2.19 3.36
CA ARG A 122 -8.13 3.19 2.85
C ARG A 122 -8.50 3.64 1.43
N SER A 123 -9.00 2.72 0.60
CA SER A 123 -9.50 3.04 -0.74
C SER A 123 -8.45 3.82 -1.57
N ASN A 124 -8.82 4.96 -2.15
CA ASN A 124 -7.93 5.93 -2.79
C ASN A 124 -7.77 7.21 -1.97
N PHE A 125 -7.98 7.14 -0.65
CA PHE A 125 -7.90 8.30 0.23
C PHE A 125 -6.48 8.84 0.31
N SER A 126 -6.37 10.17 0.33
CA SER A 126 -5.09 10.84 0.50
C SER A 126 -4.56 10.63 1.90
N PHE A 127 -3.25 10.41 2.01
CA PHE A 127 -2.59 10.39 3.31
C PHE A 127 -2.54 11.80 3.90
N ALA A 128 -2.65 11.90 5.22
CA ALA A 128 -2.56 13.16 5.93
C ALA A 128 -2.00 12.96 7.35
N ASP A 129 -1.51 14.04 7.96
CA ASP A 129 -1.30 14.06 9.40
C ASP A 129 -2.67 14.01 10.11
N ALA A 130 -2.75 13.22 11.17
CA ALA A 130 -3.98 13.09 11.93
C ALA A 130 -4.29 14.39 12.70
N PRO A 131 -5.57 14.77 12.85
CA PRO A 131 -5.99 15.80 13.81
C PRO A 131 -5.50 15.45 15.23
N LYS A 132 -5.22 16.46 16.06
CA LYS A 132 -4.69 16.25 17.41
C LYS A 132 -5.66 15.50 18.33
N ASP A 133 -6.95 15.63 18.06
CA ASP A 133 -8.08 15.07 18.80
C ASP A 133 -8.59 13.74 18.21
N ILE A 134 -7.85 13.15 17.26
CA ILE A 134 -8.24 11.88 16.65
C ILE A 134 -8.33 10.76 17.70
N VAL A 135 -9.39 9.97 17.62
CA VAL A 135 -9.57 8.76 18.44
C VAL A 135 -9.47 7.53 17.53
N TYR A 136 -8.39 6.76 17.69
CA TYR A 136 -8.16 5.52 16.94
C TYR A 136 -8.97 4.37 17.53
N SER A 137 -10.19 4.17 17.05
CA SER A 137 -11.10 3.11 17.52
C SER A 137 -11.54 2.13 16.43
N GLN A 138 -11.16 2.37 15.18
CA GLN A 138 -11.67 1.60 14.03
C GLN A 138 -11.16 0.16 13.98
N TYR A 139 -9.92 -0.09 14.40
CA TYR A 139 -9.22 -1.37 14.15
C TYR A 139 -8.59 -1.97 15.43
N GLY A 140 -9.23 -1.77 16.58
CA GLY A 140 -8.68 -2.19 17.88
C GLY A 140 -7.46 -1.36 18.27
N GLN A 141 -6.32 -2.00 18.55
CA GLN A 141 -5.10 -1.28 18.96
C GLN A 141 -4.29 -0.73 17.78
N CYS A 142 -4.65 -1.08 16.54
CA CYS A 142 -3.99 -0.55 15.37
C CYS A 142 -4.34 0.93 15.18
N LYS A 143 -3.34 1.80 15.33
CA LYS A 143 -3.51 3.26 15.32
C LYS A 143 -3.50 3.86 13.91
N VAL A 144 -4.24 3.25 13.00
CA VAL A 144 -4.60 3.86 11.71
C VAL A 144 -6.05 4.30 11.72
N TYR A 145 -6.39 5.28 10.90
CA TYR A 145 -7.75 5.78 10.82
C TYR A 145 -8.12 6.15 9.38
N ALA A 146 -9.17 5.54 8.86
CA ALA A 146 -9.81 5.87 7.60
C ALA A 146 -10.97 6.85 7.85
N ASP A 147 -10.78 8.10 7.47
CA ASP A 147 -11.79 9.15 7.53
C ASP A 147 -12.61 9.16 6.24
N PHE A 148 -13.70 8.38 6.24
CA PHE A 148 -14.58 8.24 5.07
C PHE A 148 -15.24 9.57 4.65
N LYS A 149 -15.46 10.49 5.59
CA LYS A 149 -16.10 11.78 5.32
C LYS A 149 -15.12 12.74 4.66
N ALA A 150 -13.91 12.85 5.20
CA ALA A 150 -12.86 13.70 4.64
C ALA A 150 -12.11 13.05 3.47
N LYS A 151 -12.33 11.75 3.23
CA LYS A 151 -11.58 10.92 2.27
C LYS A 151 -10.07 10.98 2.53
N ARG A 152 -9.69 10.84 3.81
CA ARG A 152 -8.30 10.85 4.28
C ARG A 152 -7.96 9.57 5.01
N PHE A 153 -6.71 9.16 4.92
CA PHE A 153 -6.17 8.08 5.74
C PHE A 153 -5.04 8.64 6.62
N TYR A 154 -5.12 8.36 7.91
CA TYR A 154 -4.16 8.82 8.91
C TYR A 154 -3.31 7.62 9.36
N PRO A 155 -2.12 7.41 8.77
CA PRO A 155 -1.25 6.29 9.12
C PRO A 155 -0.48 6.55 10.42
N GLN A 156 0.08 5.49 10.99
CA GLN A 156 1.02 5.59 12.10
C GLN A 156 2.36 6.19 11.67
N ASN A 157 3.08 6.78 12.62
CA ASN A 157 4.37 7.42 12.36
C ASN A 157 5.42 6.49 11.74
N HIS A 158 5.44 5.21 12.11
CA HIS A 158 6.40 4.24 11.56
C HIS A 158 6.19 3.99 10.05
N SER A 159 4.96 4.12 9.54
CA SER A 159 4.64 3.92 8.12
C SER A 159 4.86 5.19 7.27
N LYS A 160 4.81 6.38 7.89
CA LYS A 160 4.86 7.68 7.19
C LYS A 160 6.11 7.86 6.32
N GLY A 161 7.28 7.48 6.82
CA GLY A 161 8.53 7.59 6.06
C GLY A 161 8.52 6.74 4.80
N ILE A 162 8.04 5.50 4.92
CA ILE A 162 7.95 4.54 3.80
C ILE A 162 6.93 5.05 2.76
N ILE A 163 5.76 5.50 3.23
CA ILE A 163 4.74 6.11 2.36
C ILE A 163 5.34 7.27 1.56
N ALA A 164 6.04 8.17 2.25
CA ALA A 164 6.66 9.33 1.62
C ALA A 164 7.70 8.95 0.56
N ARG A 165 8.60 8.03 0.87
CA ARG A 165 9.63 7.59 -0.08
C ARG A 165 9.03 6.89 -1.30
N ILE A 166 7.99 6.07 -1.11
CA ILE A 166 7.28 5.44 -2.23
C ILE A 166 6.58 6.49 -3.10
N TYR A 167 5.92 7.49 -2.50
CA TYR A 167 5.29 8.57 -3.27
C TYR A 167 6.31 9.37 -4.10
N LEU A 168 7.42 9.74 -3.49
CA LEU A 168 8.51 10.46 -4.16
C LEU A 168 9.13 9.61 -5.28
N TYR A 169 9.39 8.33 -5.02
CA TYR A 169 9.87 7.36 -6.00
C TYR A 169 8.91 7.23 -7.19
N MET A 170 7.62 7.02 -6.94
CA MET A 170 6.62 6.87 -8.00
C MET A 170 6.48 8.16 -8.83
N SER A 171 6.54 9.32 -8.17
CA SER A 171 6.52 10.63 -8.82
C SER A 171 7.71 10.82 -9.75
N GLU A 172 8.92 10.53 -9.28
CA GLU A 172 10.15 10.64 -10.06
C GLU A 172 10.21 9.62 -11.20
N THR A 173 9.89 8.36 -10.91
CA THR A 173 10.03 7.23 -11.85
C THR A 173 9.03 7.30 -13.00
N TYR A 174 7.81 7.73 -12.72
CA TYR A 174 6.71 7.76 -13.69
C TYR A 174 6.26 9.17 -14.05
N ASN A 175 7.02 10.20 -13.67
CA ASN A 175 6.71 11.61 -13.91
C ASN A 175 5.28 12.00 -13.45
N ILE A 176 4.84 11.43 -12.32
CA ILE A 176 3.52 11.73 -11.75
C ILE A 176 3.64 13.03 -10.96
N MET A 177 2.96 14.08 -11.42
CA MET A 177 2.93 15.36 -10.72
C MET A 177 2.23 15.22 -9.37
N LEU A 178 2.94 15.56 -8.29
CA LEU A 178 2.37 15.72 -6.95
C LEU A 178 1.92 17.17 -6.75
N GLU A 179 0.72 17.34 -6.21
CA GLU A 179 0.24 18.66 -5.81
C GLU A 179 1.16 19.25 -4.74
N LYS A 180 1.22 20.58 -4.63
CA LYS A 180 2.15 21.25 -3.72
C LYS A 180 2.03 20.76 -2.28
N GLU A 181 0.81 20.64 -1.75
CA GLU A 181 0.57 20.18 -0.38
C GLU A 181 0.95 18.71 -0.18
N GLU A 182 0.70 17.87 -1.19
CA GLU A 182 1.08 16.45 -1.18
C GLU A 182 2.60 16.30 -1.20
N LEU A 183 3.29 17.02 -2.07
CA LEU A 183 4.75 17.02 -2.17
C LEU A 183 5.41 17.49 -0.87
N GLU A 184 4.93 18.59 -0.29
CA GLU A 184 5.47 19.10 0.98
C GLU A 184 5.24 18.13 2.14
N LEU A 185 4.08 17.48 2.19
CA LEU A 185 3.81 16.43 3.18
C LEU A 185 4.78 15.26 3.03
N MET A 186 4.99 14.76 1.81
CA MET A 186 5.92 13.64 1.56
C MET A 186 7.36 14.04 1.88
N ARG A 187 7.81 15.25 1.50
CA ARG A 187 9.15 15.74 1.86
C ARG A 187 9.34 15.84 3.38
N LYS A 188 8.34 16.37 4.08
CA LYS A 188 8.33 16.45 5.56
C LYS A 188 8.44 15.06 6.17
N TRP A 189 7.57 14.13 5.78
CA TRP A 189 7.58 12.76 6.33
C TRP A 189 8.86 11.99 6.00
N ASN A 190 9.40 12.13 4.79
CA ASN A 190 10.68 11.51 4.43
C ASN A 190 11.81 11.98 5.35
N LYS A 191 11.87 13.29 5.65
CA LYS A 191 12.88 13.88 6.55
C LYS A 191 12.68 13.46 8.01
N LEU A 192 11.45 13.44 8.50
CA LEU A 192 11.14 13.15 9.91
C LEU A 192 11.25 11.67 10.27
N TYR A 193 10.98 10.77 9.31
CA TYR A 193 10.91 9.34 9.55
C TYR A 193 11.92 8.60 8.67
N PRO A 194 13.19 8.46 9.10
CA PRO A 194 14.24 7.81 8.33
C PRO A 194 13.95 6.31 8.12
N PRO A 195 14.61 5.66 7.16
CA PRO A 195 14.42 4.24 6.91
C PRO A 195 14.67 3.36 8.14
N ASN A 196 13.75 2.44 8.39
CA ASN A 196 13.80 1.51 9.52
C ASN A 196 14.11 0.07 9.07
N ALA A 197 14.20 -0.86 10.02
CA ALA A 197 14.50 -2.26 9.71
C ALA A 197 13.42 -2.91 8.81
N TYR A 198 12.15 -2.57 9.04
CA TYR A 198 11.03 -3.04 8.24
C TYR A 198 11.20 -2.63 6.77
N GLU A 199 11.49 -1.36 6.50
CA GLU A 199 11.69 -0.86 5.14
C GLU A 199 12.87 -1.53 4.44
N LYS A 200 13.98 -1.74 5.16
CA LYS A 200 15.13 -2.46 4.59
C LYS A 200 14.76 -3.90 4.21
N ALA A 201 13.95 -4.56 5.03
CA ALA A 201 13.44 -5.90 4.71
C ALA A 201 12.46 -5.88 3.53
N LEU A 202 11.55 -4.91 3.50
CA LEU A 202 10.62 -4.73 2.40
C LEU A 202 11.37 -4.52 1.07
N LEU A 203 12.37 -3.65 1.05
CA LEU A 203 13.13 -3.37 -0.16
C LEU A 203 13.94 -4.58 -0.66
N ARG A 204 14.44 -5.45 0.23
CA ARG A 204 15.09 -6.72 -0.19
C ARG A 204 14.11 -7.62 -0.94
N THR A 205 12.91 -7.81 -0.40
CA THR A 205 11.88 -8.65 -1.01
C THR A 205 11.34 -8.11 -2.34
N GLN A 206 11.44 -6.79 -2.54
CA GLN A 206 11.02 -6.12 -3.77
C GLN A 206 12.13 -6.12 -4.84
N GLU A 207 13.28 -6.75 -4.58
CA GLU A 207 14.50 -6.66 -5.41
C GLU A 207 14.90 -5.19 -5.65
N ALA A 208 14.59 -4.35 -4.66
CA ALA A 208 14.66 -2.89 -4.75
C ALA A 208 15.90 -2.31 -4.06
N LEU A 209 16.69 -3.12 -3.35
CA LEU A 209 18.02 -2.71 -2.90
C LEU A 209 19.06 -2.95 -4.01
N PRO A 210 19.96 -1.98 -4.27
CA PRO A 210 21.12 -2.21 -5.12
C PRO A 210 22.09 -3.22 -4.52
#